data_AF-A0A970NWY8-F1
#
_entry.id   AF-A0A970NWY8-F1
#
_cell.length_a   1.000
_cell.length_b   1.000
_cell.length_c   1.000
_cell.angle_alpha   90.00
_cell.angle_beta   90.00
_cell.angle_gamma   90.00
#
_symmetry.space_group_name_H-M   'P 1'
#
loop_
_entity.id
_entity.type
_entity.pdbx_description
1 polymer ?
#
loop_
_entity_poly.entity_id
_entity_poly.type
_entity_poly.pdbx_seq_one_letter_code
_entity_poly.pdbx_strand_id
1 'polypeptide(L)'
;MTKIVFRILLPVAMVAAFSCARRVEGGYASIKLVDDLLADSLSYLQDLADHSGKASGSIALIGDPFRCLEISELLMTADDFDNVDGRPVPDGLPDFAGETIMPILEFSNPFYSGETLPKDSLSFREAAVRSALFALEQSCLVSPYDPDSTFDKSSPKALLLCSGDLARFGIADIQDLFNRLDCRLPILSSPDTAYSFSRECYRLFREKNLFTHLVAYPKAKLYMTVPAGSGRPGSALIEFSDRYVLENFRDTMQVLAPKTMESYVQSQYQP
;
A
#
# COMPACT_ATOMS: atom_id res chain seq x y z
N MET A 1 -8.76 -63.20 -56.86
CA MET A 1 -8.59 -63.94 -55.58
C MET A 1 -8.23 -62.92 -54.51
N THR A 2 -9.05 -62.83 -53.44
CA THR A 2 -8.72 -62.48 -52.03
C THR A 2 -7.77 -61.29 -51.73
N LYS A 3 -8.00 -60.35 -50.81
CA LYS A 3 -9.07 -59.96 -49.85
C LYS A 3 -8.46 -58.74 -49.08
N ILE A 4 -9.26 -57.71 -48.71
CA ILE A 4 -9.27 -57.00 -47.38
C ILE A 4 -8.03 -56.10 -47.02
N VAL A 5 -8.06 -54.90 -46.42
CA VAL A 5 -9.07 -54.02 -45.77
C VAL A 5 -8.45 -52.62 -45.48
N PHE A 6 -9.31 -51.58 -45.52
CA PHE A 6 -9.33 -50.31 -44.76
C PHE A 6 -8.12 -49.89 -43.89
N ARG A 7 -7.69 -48.61 -44.00
CA ARG A 7 -7.90 -47.58 -42.94
C ARG A 7 -7.48 -46.16 -43.35
N ILE A 8 -8.28 -45.23 -42.83
CA ILE A 8 -8.32 -43.77 -42.88
C ILE A 8 -7.08 -43.14 -42.23
N LEU A 9 -6.56 -42.01 -42.74
CA LEU A 9 -6.43 -40.73 -42.00
C LEU A 9 -5.82 -39.60 -42.85
N LEU A 10 -6.54 -38.49 -42.91
CA LEU A 10 -6.06 -37.14 -43.23
C LEU A 10 -5.24 -36.61 -42.03
N PRO A 11 -4.28 -35.71 -42.23
CA PRO A 11 -4.50 -34.41 -41.60
C PRO A 11 -4.13 -33.20 -42.47
N VAL A 12 -5.01 -32.21 -42.33
CA VAL A 12 -4.90 -30.81 -42.73
C VAL A 12 -3.65 -30.19 -42.14
N ALA A 13 -2.76 -29.67 -42.98
CA ALA A 13 -1.65 -28.82 -42.54
C ALA A 13 -2.17 -27.39 -42.32
N MET A 14 -2.27 -26.99 -41.05
CA MET A 14 -2.54 -25.61 -40.65
C MET A 14 -1.40 -24.69 -41.06
N VAL A 15 -1.75 -23.64 -41.79
CA VAL A 15 -0.96 -22.43 -41.97
C VAL A 15 -0.99 -21.63 -40.67
N ALA A 16 0.15 -21.51 -39.99
CA ALA A 16 0.38 -20.51 -38.94
C ALA A 16 1.85 -20.09 -38.95
N ALA A 17 2.21 -19.30 -39.96
CA ALA A 17 3.45 -18.53 -39.98
C ALA A 17 3.08 -17.06 -40.18
N PHE A 18 2.66 -16.41 -39.09
CA PHE A 18 2.59 -14.96 -39.03
C PHE A 18 3.21 -14.46 -37.72
N SER A 19 4.31 -13.74 -37.90
CA SER A 19 4.79 -12.65 -37.06
C SER A 19 5.44 -12.98 -35.71
N CYS A 20 6.69 -13.45 -35.77
CA CYS A 20 7.68 -13.03 -34.77
C CYS A 20 8.12 -11.58 -35.07
N ALA A 21 7.24 -10.62 -34.83
CA ALA A 21 7.67 -9.25 -34.62
C ALA A 21 8.34 -9.22 -33.24
N ARG A 22 9.68 -9.15 -33.20
CA ARG A 22 10.40 -8.79 -31.98
C ARG A 22 9.88 -7.45 -31.52
N ARG A 23 9.04 -7.47 -30.49
CA ARG A 23 8.68 -6.28 -29.71
C ARG A 23 9.99 -5.78 -29.12
N VAL A 24 10.41 -4.58 -29.49
CA VAL A 24 11.47 -3.87 -28.79
C VAL A 24 10.88 -3.46 -27.45
N GLU A 25 10.89 -4.37 -26.49
CA GLU A 25 10.64 -4.06 -25.09
C GLU A 25 11.89 -3.34 -24.56
N GLY A 26 11.93 -2.03 -24.76
CA GLY A 26 12.63 -1.13 -23.83
C GLY A 26 11.85 -1.04 -22.51
N GLY A 27 11.44 -2.19 -21.98
CA GLY A 27 10.62 -2.31 -20.77
C GLY A 27 11.49 -2.04 -19.55
N TYR A 28 10.89 -1.38 -18.56
CA TYR A 28 11.46 -1.31 -17.22
C TYR A 28 11.85 -2.72 -16.76
N ALA A 29 13.12 -2.91 -16.39
CA ALA A 29 13.58 -4.18 -15.83
C ALA A 29 13.15 -4.24 -14.36
N SER A 30 12.03 -4.93 -14.12
CA SER A 30 11.52 -5.19 -12.78
C SER A 30 12.55 -5.93 -11.92
N ILE A 31 12.54 -5.70 -10.61
CA ILE A 31 13.41 -6.45 -9.70
C ILE A 31 13.02 -7.92 -9.66
N LYS A 32 14.03 -8.77 -9.42
CA LYS A 32 13.85 -10.22 -9.23
C LYS A 32 12.76 -10.56 -8.19
N LEU A 33 12.65 -9.76 -7.13
CA LEU A 33 11.63 -9.94 -6.10
C LEU A 33 10.20 -9.93 -6.67
N VAL A 34 9.88 -9.05 -7.62
CA VAL A 34 8.55 -8.98 -8.24
C VAL A 34 8.26 -10.24 -9.04
N ASP A 35 9.24 -10.71 -9.82
CA ASP A 35 9.11 -11.96 -10.58
C ASP A 35 8.95 -13.18 -9.67
N ASP A 36 9.76 -13.28 -8.61
CA ASP A 36 9.70 -14.38 -7.65
C ASP A 36 8.34 -14.38 -6.92
N LEU A 37 7.83 -13.21 -6.49
CA LEU A 37 6.51 -13.08 -5.85
C LEU A 37 5.36 -13.56 -6.75
N LEU A 38 5.39 -13.17 -8.03
CA LEU A 38 4.37 -13.57 -8.99
C LEU A 38 4.49 -15.04 -9.39
N ALA A 39 5.69 -15.61 -9.38
CA ALA A 39 5.87 -17.04 -9.60
C ALA A 39 5.32 -17.88 -8.41
N ASP A 40 5.58 -17.43 -7.19
CA ASP A 40 5.31 -18.21 -5.98
C ASP A 40 3.90 -18.00 -5.41
N SER A 41 3.28 -16.84 -5.65
CA SER A 41 2.07 -16.42 -4.91
C SER A 41 1.03 -15.68 -5.75
N LEU A 42 1.00 -15.87 -7.08
CA LEU A 42 0.10 -15.13 -7.99
C LEU A 42 -1.35 -15.09 -7.52
N SER A 43 -1.96 -16.24 -7.26
CA SER A 43 -3.39 -16.31 -6.91
C SER A 43 -3.70 -15.57 -5.60
N TYR A 44 -2.79 -15.64 -4.63
CA TYR A 44 -2.92 -14.90 -3.38
C TYR A 44 -2.82 -13.39 -3.61
N LEU A 45 -1.84 -12.95 -4.38
CA LEU A 45 -1.64 -11.54 -4.71
C LEU A 45 -2.77 -10.96 -5.56
N GLN A 46 -3.36 -11.76 -6.44
CA GLN A 46 -4.55 -11.39 -7.21
C GLN A 46 -5.76 -11.19 -6.31
N ASP A 47 -5.98 -12.07 -5.33
CA ASP A 47 -7.05 -11.91 -4.35
C ASP A 47 -6.90 -10.60 -3.56
N LEU A 48 -5.69 -10.29 -3.08
CA LEU A 48 -5.42 -9.02 -2.41
C LEU A 48 -5.68 -7.80 -3.32
N ALA A 49 -5.30 -7.88 -4.61
CA ALA A 49 -5.53 -6.83 -5.59
C ALA A 49 -7.03 -6.59 -5.87
N ASP A 50 -7.81 -7.66 -6.03
CA ASP A 50 -9.26 -7.61 -6.33
C ASP A 50 -10.09 -6.99 -5.21
N HIS A 51 -9.57 -7.03 -3.98
CA HIS A 51 -10.21 -6.41 -2.81
C HIS A 51 -9.80 -4.96 -2.59
N SER A 52 -8.80 -4.45 -3.32
CA SER A 52 -8.23 -3.12 -3.15
C SER A 52 -8.84 -2.09 -4.11
N GLY A 53 -8.68 -0.80 -3.80
CA GLY A 53 -9.17 0.31 -4.63
C GLY A 53 -10.67 0.60 -4.52
N LYS A 54 -11.39 -0.04 -3.59
CA LYS A 54 -12.83 0.15 -3.36
C LYS A 54 -13.08 1.34 -2.43
N ALA A 55 -14.12 2.13 -2.68
CA ALA A 55 -14.49 3.29 -1.84
C ALA A 55 -14.83 2.93 -0.37
N SER A 56 -15.04 1.66 -0.04
CA SER A 56 -15.22 1.20 1.36
C SER A 56 -13.90 0.91 2.10
N GLY A 57 -12.76 0.97 1.41
CA GLY A 57 -11.45 0.65 1.98
C GLY A 57 -10.88 1.76 2.86
N SER A 58 -9.62 1.62 3.27
CA SER A 58 -8.89 2.62 4.06
C SER A 58 -7.84 3.37 3.25
N ILE A 59 -7.41 4.55 3.71
CA ILE A 59 -6.29 5.29 3.14
C ILE A 59 -5.01 4.71 3.75
N ALA A 60 -4.26 3.88 3.02
CA ALA A 60 -3.03 3.27 3.52
C ALA A 60 -1.84 4.22 3.39
N LEU A 61 -1.04 4.36 4.44
CA LEU A 61 0.21 5.12 4.43
C LEU A 61 1.36 4.17 4.74
N ILE A 62 2.38 4.16 3.87
CA ILE A 62 3.57 3.31 3.99
C ILE A 62 4.85 4.14 3.81
N GLY A 63 5.98 3.62 4.29
CA GLY A 63 7.27 4.29 4.26
C GLY A 63 7.74 4.74 5.64
N ASP A 64 8.29 5.95 5.70
CA ASP A 64 8.94 6.45 6.91
C ASP A 64 7.92 6.61 8.05
N PRO A 65 8.12 5.95 9.21
CA PRO A 65 7.15 5.99 10.30
C PRO A 65 6.80 7.40 10.79
N PHE A 66 7.77 8.32 10.82
CA PHE A 66 7.53 9.71 11.23
C PHE A 66 6.61 10.41 10.22
N ARG A 67 6.93 10.30 8.93
CA ARG A 67 6.13 10.89 7.85
C ARG A 67 4.74 10.28 7.75
N CYS A 68 4.58 8.97 7.98
CA CYS A 68 3.28 8.33 8.04
C CYS A 68 2.40 8.93 9.15
N LEU A 69 2.96 9.19 10.34
CA LEU A 69 2.22 9.82 11.44
C LEU A 69 1.87 11.29 11.14
N GLU A 70 2.83 12.06 10.63
CA GLU A 70 2.61 13.47 10.28
C GLU A 70 1.52 13.64 9.20
N ILE A 71 1.58 12.83 8.14
CA ILE A 71 0.57 12.86 7.08
C ILE A 71 -0.77 12.32 7.63
N SER A 72 -0.75 11.35 8.54
CA SER A 72 -1.99 10.91 9.20
C SER A 72 -2.66 12.05 9.97
N GLU A 73 -1.90 12.79 10.79
CA GLU A 73 -2.42 13.97 11.51
C GLU A 73 -3.00 15.00 10.54
N LEU A 74 -2.30 15.28 9.44
CA LEU A 74 -2.78 16.19 8.41
C LEU A 74 -4.10 15.70 7.78
N LEU A 75 -4.22 14.44 7.38
CA LEU A 75 -5.45 13.89 6.82
C LEU A 75 -6.60 13.89 7.84
N MET A 76 -6.30 13.73 9.12
CA MET A 76 -7.29 13.73 10.19
C MET A 76 -7.83 15.12 10.54
N THR A 77 -7.09 16.19 10.17
CA THR A 77 -7.36 17.56 10.64
C THR A 77 -7.51 18.60 9.54
N ALA A 78 -7.10 18.32 8.30
CA ALA A 78 -7.23 19.24 7.18
C ALA A 78 -8.68 19.64 6.93
N ASP A 79 -8.90 20.93 6.68
CA ASP A 79 -10.15 21.58 6.31
C ASP A 79 -9.78 22.65 5.27
N ASP A 80 -9.23 22.19 4.14
CA ASP A 80 -8.79 23.06 3.05
C ASP A 80 -9.90 23.23 1.98
N PHE A 81 -10.95 22.38 2.03
CA PHE A 81 -11.98 22.28 1.01
C PHE A 81 -13.41 22.20 1.57
N ASP A 82 -14.35 22.72 0.78
CA ASP A 82 -15.78 22.57 1.06
C ASP A 82 -16.17 21.13 0.67
N ASN A 83 -16.61 20.33 1.63
CA ASN A 83 -16.90 18.91 1.43
C ASN A 83 -18.13 18.68 0.53
N VAL A 84 -18.98 19.69 0.34
CA VAL A 84 -20.14 19.62 -0.56
C VAL A 84 -19.69 19.83 -2.00
N ASP A 85 -19.09 20.99 -2.30
CA ASP A 85 -18.82 21.41 -3.67
C ASP A 85 -17.35 21.26 -4.12
N GLY A 86 -16.42 21.06 -3.18
CA GLY A 86 -15.00 20.83 -3.43
C GLY A 86 -14.20 22.08 -3.75
N ARG A 87 -14.75 23.29 -3.52
CA ARG A 87 -13.98 24.53 -3.66
C ARG A 87 -12.90 24.59 -2.57
N PRO A 88 -11.74 25.23 -2.85
CA PRO A 88 -10.64 25.34 -1.90
C PRO A 88 -10.92 26.44 -0.86
N VAL A 89 -11.93 26.20 -0.02
CA VAL A 89 -12.38 27.07 1.07
C VAL A 89 -12.79 26.14 2.22
N PRO A 90 -12.35 26.39 3.47
CA PRO A 90 -12.76 25.60 4.62
C PRO A 90 -14.29 25.65 4.84
N ASP A 91 -14.88 24.52 5.25
CA ASP A 91 -16.29 24.43 5.66
C ASP A 91 -16.49 24.12 7.15
N GLY A 92 -15.39 23.95 7.90
CA GLY A 92 -15.42 23.64 9.33
C GLY A 92 -15.50 22.14 9.63
N LEU A 93 -15.43 21.28 8.62
CA LEU A 93 -15.36 19.83 8.76
C LEU A 93 -14.06 19.28 8.15
N PRO A 94 -13.48 18.22 8.72
CA PRO A 94 -12.32 17.61 8.10
C PRO A 94 -12.60 17.16 6.65
N ASP A 95 -11.68 17.48 5.74
CA ASP A 95 -11.69 17.13 4.32
C ASP A 95 -11.87 15.62 4.07
N PHE A 96 -11.45 14.79 5.03
CA PHE A 96 -11.52 13.33 5.00
C PHE A 96 -12.55 12.79 6.00
N ALA A 97 -13.62 13.54 6.27
CA ALA A 97 -14.74 13.07 7.09
C ALA A 97 -15.23 11.68 6.63
N GLY A 98 -15.44 10.79 7.60
CA GLY A 98 -15.89 9.42 7.36
C GLY A 98 -14.80 8.45 6.88
N GLU A 99 -13.57 8.90 6.70
CA GLU A 99 -12.47 8.07 6.21
C GLU A 99 -11.70 7.38 7.34
N THR A 100 -11.13 6.22 7.02
CA THR A 100 -10.17 5.52 7.89
C THR A 100 -8.77 5.69 7.32
N ILE A 101 -7.89 6.30 8.11
CA ILE A 101 -6.48 6.48 7.82
C ILE A 101 -5.70 5.35 8.49
N MET A 102 -4.92 4.63 7.69
CA MET A 102 -4.27 3.37 8.07
C MET A 102 -2.76 3.48 7.85
N PRO A 103 -2.02 4.13 8.76
CA PRO A 103 -0.56 4.13 8.70
C PRO A 103 -0.01 2.76 9.12
N ILE A 104 0.97 2.29 8.35
CA ILE A 104 1.75 1.09 8.66
C ILE A 104 3.17 1.55 9.02
N LEU A 105 3.52 1.43 10.30
CA LEU A 105 4.80 1.87 10.84
C LEU A 105 5.84 0.75 10.68
N GLU A 106 6.73 0.91 9.72
CA GLU A 106 7.63 -0.17 9.28
C GLU A 106 8.88 -0.34 10.16
N PHE A 107 8.74 -0.65 11.45
CA PHE A 107 9.89 -0.75 12.36
C PHE A 107 10.83 -1.92 12.09
N SER A 108 10.41 -2.92 11.33
CA SER A 108 11.29 -3.99 10.86
C SER A 108 12.12 -3.61 9.64
N ASN A 109 11.87 -2.46 9.04
CA ASN A 109 12.56 -2.01 7.84
C ASN A 109 13.92 -1.38 8.22
N PRO A 110 15.05 -1.94 7.74
CA PRO A 110 16.40 -1.50 8.15
C PRO A 110 16.74 -0.07 7.70
N PHE A 111 15.99 0.53 6.77
CA PHE A 111 16.23 1.93 6.40
C PHE A 111 15.94 2.92 7.54
N TYR A 112 15.07 2.54 8.47
CA TYR A 112 14.70 3.38 9.60
C TYR A 112 15.53 3.08 10.86
N SER A 113 16.49 2.15 10.78
CA SER A 113 17.45 1.87 11.86
C SER A 113 18.71 2.75 11.81
N GLY A 114 18.85 3.61 10.79
CA GLY A 114 19.97 4.56 10.66
C GLY A 114 21.11 4.13 9.74
N GLU A 115 20.94 3.07 8.94
CA GLU A 115 21.94 2.63 7.97
C GLU A 115 21.92 3.49 6.69
N THR A 116 23.09 3.93 6.21
CA THR A 116 23.22 4.68 4.95
C THR A 116 23.45 3.72 3.79
N LEU A 117 22.44 3.49 2.96
CA LEU A 117 22.55 2.64 1.77
C LEU A 117 22.76 3.47 0.49
N PRO A 118 23.39 2.90 -0.55
CA PRO A 118 23.55 3.57 -1.85
C PRO A 118 22.21 4.00 -2.45
N LYS A 119 22.19 5.21 -3.01
CA LYS A 119 21.01 5.87 -3.61
C LYS A 119 20.72 5.30 -5.00
N ASP A 120 20.00 4.17 -5.01
CA ASP A 120 19.58 3.30 -6.14
C ASP A 120 19.63 1.82 -5.75
N SER A 121 20.04 1.52 -4.52
CA SER A 121 20.17 0.16 -4.02
C SER A 121 18.90 -0.64 -4.25
N LEU A 122 19.09 -1.86 -4.76
CA LEU A 122 18.10 -2.93 -4.82
C LEU A 122 17.29 -3.02 -3.51
N SER A 123 17.91 -2.76 -2.36
CA SER A 123 17.25 -2.77 -1.07
C SER A 123 16.08 -1.77 -0.97
N PHE A 124 16.20 -0.55 -1.51
CA PHE A 124 15.10 0.45 -1.44
C PHE A 124 13.93 0.02 -2.32
N ARG A 125 14.24 -0.56 -3.49
CA ARG A 125 13.26 -1.13 -4.43
C ARG A 125 12.51 -2.30 -3.79
N GLU A 126 13.24 -3.24 -3.20
CA GLU A 126 12.67 -4.37 -2.48
C GLU A 126 11.83 -3.95 -1.27
N ALA A 127 12.31 -2.97 -0.49
CA ALA A 127 11.55 -2.43 0.63
C ALA A 127 10.25 -1.81 0.15
N ALA A 128 10.26 -0.95 -0.87
CA ALA A 128 9.05 -0.33 -1.40
C ALA A 128 7.99 -1.36 -1.82
N VAL A 129 8.40 -2.45 -2.50
CA VAL A 129 7.50 -3.55 -2.87
C VAL A 129 6.95 -4.26 -1.63
N ARG A 130 7.79 -4.56 -0.63
CA ARG A 130 7.34 -5.19 0.63
C ARG A 130 6.38 -4.30 1.42
N SER A 131 6.66 -3.00 1.50
CA SER A 131 5.79 -1.99 2.11
C SER A 131 4.41 -1.99 1.44
N ALA A 132 4.38 -1.99 0.11
CA ALA A 132 3.12 -2.05 -0.64
C ALA A 132 2.34 -3.35 -0.39
N LEU A 133 3.03 -4.49 -0.26
CA LEU A 133 2.39 -5.75 0.11
C LEU A 133 1.75 -5.68 1.50
N PHE A 134 2.43 -5.13 2.52
CA PHE A 134 1.83 -4.95 3.85
C PHE A 134 0.57 -4.05 3.81
N ALA A 135 0.51 -3.09 2.89
CA ALA A 135 -0.71 -2.30 2.70
C ALA A 135 -1.86 -3.13 2.15
N LEU A 136 -1.59 -4.01 1.18
CA LEU A 136 -2.58 -4.90 0.57
C LEU A 136 -3.02 -6.05 1.49
N GLU A 137 -2.12 -6.53 2.34
CA GLU A 137 -2.36 -7.59 3.32
C GLU A 137 -3.63 -7.34 4.15
N GLN A 138 -4.52 -8.33 4.17
CA GLN A 138 -5.78 -8.26 4.91
C GLN A 138 -5.69 -9.02 6.24
N SER A 139 -4.81 -10.01 6.36
CA SER A 139 -4.62 -10.74 7.61
C SER A 139 -3.44 -10.18 8.38
N CYS A 140 -3.67 -9.80 9.63
CA CYS A 140 -2.63 -9.31 10.55
C CYS A 140 -2.47 -10.31 11.70
N LEU A 141 -1.25 -10.48 12.21
CA LEU A 141 -1.04 -11.30 13.40
C LEU A 141 -1.48 -10.53 14.64
N VAL A 142 -2.06 -11.24 15.61
CA VAL A 142 -2.33 -10.69 16.95
C VAL A 142 -1.02 -10.43 17.70
N SER A 143 -0.01 -11.27 17.47
CA SER A 143 1.31 -11.17 18.09
C SER A 143 2.37 -11.74 17.13
N PRO A 144 3.59 -11.17 17.08
CA PRO A 144 4.67 -11.73 16.26
C PRO A 144 5.12 -13.12 16.73
N TYR A 145 4.74 -13.53 17.95
CA TYR A 145 5.08 -14.83 18.54
C TYR A 145 3.96 -15.86 18.44
N ASP A 146 2.80 -15.48 17.89
CA ASP A 146 1.64 -16.36 17.73
C ASP A 146 1.13 -16.30 16.28
N PRO A 147 1.71 -17.10 15.38
CA PRO A 147 1.45 -17.02 13.95
C PRO A 147 0.10 -17.60 13.53
N ASP A 148 -0.55 -18.37 14.40
CA ASP A 148 -1.84 -19.00 14.11
C ASP A 148 -3.01 -18.08 14.49
N SER A 149 -2.72 -17.01 15.24
CA SER A 149 -3.70 -16.04 15.71
C SER A 149 -3.67 -14.78 14.85
N THR A 150 -4.73 -14.60 14.06
CA THR A 150 -4.86 -13.49 13.11
C THR A 150 -6.17 -12.74 13.27
N PHE A 151 -6.20 -11.52 12.75
CA PHE A 151 -7.40 -10.71 12.62
C PHE A 151 -7.39 -9.93 11.31
N ASP A 152 -8.57 -9.50 10.87
CA ASP A 152 -8.71 -8.83 9.58
C ASP A 152 -8.46 -7.32 9.68
N LYS A 153 -7.67 -6.82 8.73
CA LYS A 153 -7.43 -5.42 8.41
C LYS A 153 -8.19 -5.06 7.12
N SER A 154 -8.75 -3.86 7.08
CA SER A 154 -9.42 -3.33 5.89
C SER A 154 -8.48 -3.27 4.69
N SER A 155 -8.98 -3.62 3.50
CA SER A 155 -8.24 -3.39 2.26
C SER A 155 -8.10 -1.89 1.97
N PRO A 156 -7.03 -1.47 1.29
CA PRO A 156 -6.82 -0.06 0.98
C PRO A 156 -7.67 0.41 -0.21
N LYS A 157 -8.14 1.66 -0.15
CA LYS A 157 -8.76 2.37 -1.28
C LYS A 157 -7.78 3.28 -2.04
N ALA A 158 -6.72 3.70 -1.36
CA ALA A 158 -5.60 4.44 -1.91
C ALA A 158 -4.34 4.13 -1.10
N LEU A 159 -3.18 4.22 -1.74
CA LEU A 159 -1.87 4.02 -1.12
C LEU A 159 -1.07 5.31 -1.21
N LEU A 160 -0.62 5.82 -0.07
CA LEU A 160 0.29 6.95 0.04
C LEU A 160 1.68 6.43 0.41
N LEU A 161 2.64 6.62 -0.49
CA LEU A 161 4.04 6.30 -0.26
C LEU A 161 4.73 7.52 0.36
N CYS A 162 4.77 7.56 1.69
CA CYS A 162 5.15 8.71 2.51
C CYS A 162 6.67 8.92 2.64
N SER A 163 7.50 8.03 2.09
CA SER A 163 8.96 8.15 2.06
C SER A 163 9.44 8.68 0.69
N GLY A 164 10.17 9.79 0.71
CA GLY A 164 10.74 10.38 -0.50
C GLY A 164 11.77 9.47 -1.19
N ASP A 165 12.53 8.69 -0.43
CA ASP A 165 13.51 7.73 -1.00
C ASP A 165 12.81 6.51 -1.60
N LEU A 166 11.80 5.94 -0.92
CA LEU A 166 11.00 4.86 -1.53
C LEU A 166 10.25 5.36 -2.77
N ALA A 167 9.71 6.57 -2.75
CA ALA A 167 9.09 7.19 -3.92
C ALA A 167 10.08 7.42 -5.06
N ARG A 168 11.33 7.80 -4.75
CA ARG A 168 12.37 8.02 -5.77
C ARG A 168 12.82 6.73 -6.44
N PHE A 169 13.00 5.65 -5.66
CA PHE A 169 13.66 4.44 -6.15
C PHE A 169 12.71 3.28 -6.44
N GLY A 170 11.66 3.09 -5.63
CA GLY A 170 10.85 1.88 -5.64
C GLY A 170 9.46 2.00 -6.26
N ILE A 171 8.98 3.21 -6.57
CA ILE A 171 7.61 3.38 -7.10
C ILE A 171 7.38 2.61 -8.40
N ALA A 172 8.39 2.54 -9.28
CA ALA A 172 8.27 1.84 -10.55
C ALA A 172 8.10 0.32 -10.38
N ASP A 173 8.72 -0.29 -9.36
CA ASP A 173 8.52 -1.72 -9.06
C ASP A 173 7.14 -2.00 -8.46
N ILE A 174 6.63 -1.10 -7.59
CA ILE A 174 5.26 -1.22 -7.08
C ILE A 174 4.26 -1.15 -8.23
N GLN A 175 4.45 -0.18 -9.14
CA GLN A 175 3.59 -0.02 -10.32
C GLN A 175 3.68 -1.22 -11.26
N ASP A 176 4.86 -1.78 -11.51
CA ASP A 176 5.02 -3.00 -12.30
C ASP A 176 4.25 -4.17 -11.68
N LEU A 177 4.43 -4.41 -10.38
CA LEU A 177 3.71 -5.46 -9.65
C LEU A 177 2.19 -5.25 -9.76
N PHE A 178 1.70 -4.04 -9.48
CA PHE A 178 0.27 -3.74 -9.49
C PHE A 178 -0.32 -3.88 -10.91
N ASN A 179 0.38 -3.42 -11.94
CA ASN A 179 -0.04 -3.58 -13.33
C ASN A 179 -0.14 -5.06 -13.73
N ARG A 180 0.82 -5.89 -13.30
CA ARG A 180 0.82 -7.34 -13.56
C ARG A 180 -0.28 -8.09 -12.82
N LEU A 181 -0.79 -7.51 -11.73
CA LEU A 181 -1.93 -8.02 -10.96
C LEU A 181 -3.29 -7.45 -11.40
N ASP A 182 -3.34 -6.53 -12.38
CA ASP A 182 -4.53 -5.67 -12.66
C ASP A 182 -5.06 -4.93 -11.42
N CYS A 183 -4.17 -4.60 -10.47
CA CYS A 183 -4.50 -3.88 -9.25
C CYS A 183 -4.77 -2.41 -9.56
N ARG A 184 -6.01 -1.96 -9.32
CA ARG A 184 -6.45 -0.58 -9.61
C ARG A 184 -6.27 0.40 -8.46
N LEU A 185 -5.57 -0.01 -7.41
CA LEU A 185 -5.31 0.82 -6.24
C LEU A 185 -4.52 2.08 -6.66
N PRO A 186 -5.08 3.29 -6.57
CA PRO A 186 -4.33 4.49 -6.87
C PRO A 186 -3.20 4.69 -5.85
N ILE A 187 -2.01 5.02 -6.36
CA ILE A 187 -0.82 5.29 -5.54
C ILE A 187 -0.48 6.76 -5.67
N LEU A 188 -0.36 7.46 -4.53
CA LEU A 188 0.21 8.79 -4.43
C LEU A 188 1.63 8.67 -3.87
N SER A 189 2.59 9.21 -4.61
CA SER A 189 4.01 9.14 -4.24
C SER A 189 4.72 10.35 -4.81
N SER A 190 5.60 10.96 -4.03
CA SER A 190 6.48 12.02 -4.52
C SER A 190 7.78 12.05 -3.73
N PRO A 191 8.93 12.21 -4.41
CA PRO A 191 10.19 12.50 -3.74
C PRO A 191 10.33 13.97 -3.35
N ASP A 192 9.40 14.84 -3.77
CA ASP A 192 9.41 16.27 -3.46
C ASP A 192 8.81 16.55 -2.07
N THR A 193 9.58 17.22 -1.22
CA THR A 193 9.17 17.62 0.13
C THR A 193 8.06 18.67 0.13
N ALA A 194 7.87 19.41 -0.97
CA ALA A 194 6.78 20.38 -1.12
C ALA A 194 5.44 19.72 -1.52
N TYR A 195 5.44 18.41 -1.78
CA TYR A 195 4.25 17.69 -2.20
C TYR A 195 3.22 17.59 -1.07
N SER A 196 2.02 18.11 -1.33
CA SER A 196 0.91 18.11 -0.37
C SER A 196 0.06 16.84 -0.51
N PHE A 197 0.38 15.81 0.27
CA PHE A 197 -0.36 14.55 0.25
C PHE A 197 -1.86 14.71 0.53
N SER A 198 -2.26 15.57 1.48
CA SER A 198 -3.69 15.85 1.76
C SER A 198 -4.41 16.36 0.52
N ARG A 199 -3.91 17.45 -0.06
CA ARG A 199 -4.48 18.09 -1.25
C ARG A 199 -4.60 17.16 -2.45
N GLU A 200 -3.54 16.41 -2.76
CA GLU A 200 -3.57 15.48 -3.90
C GLU A 200 -4.46 14.26 -3.62
N CYS A 201 -4.52 13.79 -2.36
CA CYS A 201 -5.45 12.74 -1.95
C CYS A 201 -6.91 13.21 -2.08
N TYR A 202 -7.23 14.42 -1.63
CA TYR A 202 -8.57 14.99 -1.75
C TYR A 202 -9.00 15.08 -3.22
N ARG A 203 -8.14 15.63 -4.08
CA ARG A 203 -8.40 15.72 -5.54
C ARG A 203 -8.63 14.36 -6.16
N LEU A 204 -7.76 13.40 -5.87
CA LEU A 204 -7.92 12.02 -6.33
C LEU A 204 -9.27 11.44 -5.91
N PHE A 205 -9.69 11.69 -4.67
CA PHE A 205 -10.93 11.14 -4.13
C PHE A 205 -12.17 11.77 -4.75
N ARG A 206 -12.14 13.09 -5.01
CA ARG A 206 -13.20 13.78 -5.78
C ARG A 206 -13.27 13.28 -7.21
N GLU A 207 -12.12 13.16 -7.90
CA GLU A 207 -12.05 12.73 -9.30
C GLU A 207 -12.57 11.30 -9.48
N LYS A 208 -12.19 10.40 -8.56
CA LYS A 208 -12.50 8.96 -8.65
C LYS A 208 -13.70 8.52 -7.82
N ASN A 209 -14.40 9.46 -7.18
CA ASN A 209 -15.52 9.20 -6.28
C ASN A 209 -15.19 8.15 -5.19
N LEU A 210 -14.09 8.36 -4.46
CA LEU A 210 -13.56 7.41 -3.47
C LEU A 210 -13.97 7.72 -2.02
N PHE A 211 -14.66 8.82 -1.74
CA PHE A 211 -15.15 9.13 -0.41
C PHE A 211 -16.21 8.10 0.05
N THR A 212 -16.22 7.76 1.34
CA THR A 212 -17.23 6.87 1.94
C THR A 212 -18.61 7.54 2.05
N HIS A 213 -18.66 8.87 2.05
CA HIS A 213 -19.84 9.69 2.33
C HIS A 213 -20.45 9.45 3.72
N LEU A 214 -19.68 8.88 4.65
CA LEU A 214 -20.11 8.71 6.03
C LEU A 214 -19.99 10.04 6.78
N VAL A 215 -21.05 10.43 7.48
CA VAL A 215 -21.03 11.61 8.35
C VAL A 215 -20.42 11.23 9.69
N ALA A 216 -19.09 11.24 9.76
CA ALA A 216 -18.31 10.97 10.97
C ALA A 216 -16.95 11.68 10.91
N TYR A 217 -16.31 11.88 12.05
CA TYR A 217 -14.91 12.30 12.06
C TYR A 217 -14.01 11.23 11.42
N PRO A 218 -12.91 11.63 10.75
CA PRO A 218 -11.90 10.69 10.31
C PRO A 218 -11.36 9.89 11.49
N LYS A 219 -10.87 8.67 11.22
CA LYS A 219 -10.31 7.77 12.24
C LYS A 219 -8.96 7.24 11.81
N ALA A 220 -8.06 7.06 12.77
CA ALA A 220 -6.76 6.42 12.53
C ALA A 220 -6.76 4.99 13.08
N LYS A 221 -6.35 4.02 12.27
CA LYS A 221 -6.09 2.64 12.71
C LYS A 221 -4.65 2.26 12.40
N LEU A 222 -3.82 2.25 13.43
CA LEU A 222 -2.37 2.11 13.28
C LEU A 222 -1.96 0.63 13.25
N TYR A 223 -1.07 0.32 12.33
CA TYR A 223 -0.41 -0.98 12.23
C TYR A 223 1.09 -0.78 12.28
N MET A 224 1.83 -1.86 12.53
CA MET A 224 3.28 -1.83 12.52
C MET A 224 3.86 -3.13 11.99
N THR A 225 5.01 -3.04 11.33
CA THR A 225 5.81 -4.22 11.00
C THR A 225 6.90 -4.39 12.05
N VAL A 226 7.05 -5.62 12.53
CA VAL A 226 8.06 -6.01 13.52
C VAL A 226 8.80 -7.24 13.00
N PRO A 227 10.04 -7.50 13.45
CA PRO A 227 10.70 -8.77 13.14
C PRO A 227 9.80 -9.95 13.50
N ALA A 228 9.71 -10.94 12.62
CA ALA A 228 8.92 -12.13 12.90
C ALA A 228 9.47 -12.85 14.16
N GLY A 229 8.57 -13.35 15.01
CA GLY A 229 8.95 -13.97 16.29
C GLY A 229 9.76 -15.26 16.12
N SER A 230 10.55 -15.56 17.16
CA SER A 230 11.37 -16.77 17.38
C SER A 230 11.65 -17.66 16.15
N GLY A 231 12.74 -17.35 15.44
CA GLY A 231 13.36 -18.25 14.45
C GLY A 231 12.77 -18.18 13.03
N ARG A 232 11.80 -17.30 12.78
CA ARG A 232 11.26 -17.08 11.43
C ARG A 232 11.96 -15.89 10.76
N PRO A 233 12.47 -16.05 9.52
CA PRO A 233 12.94 -14.90 8.76
C PRO A 233 11.76 -14.03 8.33
N GLY A 234 11.99 -12.71 8.21
CA GLY A 234 11.00 -11.76 7.68
C GLY A 234 10.39 -10.86 8.74
N SER A 235 9.24 -10.28 8.41
CA SER A 235 8.52 -9.33 9.26
C SER A 235 7.06 -9.75 9.42
N ALA A 236 6.52 -9.51 10.61
CA ALA A 236 5.12 -9.67 10.93
C ALA A 236 4.42 -8.32 10.88
N LEU A 237 3.22 -8.28 10.28
CA LEU A 237 2.30 -7.16 10.36
C LEU A 237 1.34 -7.38 11.52
N ILE A 238 1.29 -6.43 12.46
CA ILE A 238 0.45 -6.47 13.66
C ILE A 238 -0.30 -5.15 13.85
N GLU A 239 -1.36 -5.15 14.66
CA GLU A 239 -1.91 -3.89 15.17
C GLU A 239 -0.85 -3.18 16.03
N PHE A 240 -0.84 -1.85 15.96
CA PHE A 240 0.13 -1.05 16.69
C PHE A 240 0.13 -1.38 18.20
N SER A 241 1.32 -1.55 18.76
CA SER A 241 1.53 -1.76 20.20
C SER A 241 2.81 -1.12 20.69
N ASP A 242 2.71 -0.31 21.74
CA ASP A 242 3.84 0.36 22.42
C ASP A 242 4.94 -0.59 22.89
N ARG A 243 4.63 -1.89 23.01
CA ARG A 243 5.56 -2.95 23.40
C ARG A 243 6.65 -3.21 22.36
N TYR A 244 6.37 -2.93 21.09
CA TYR A 244 7.29 -3.22 19.99
C TYR A 244 7.86 -1.96 19.32
N VAL A 245 7.56 -0.79 19.87
CA VAL A 245 8.11 0.49 19.38
C VAL A 245 9.60 0.55 19.69
N LEU A 246 10.40 0.88 18.69
CA LEU A 246 11.84 1.08 18.83
C LEU A 246 12.14 2.22 19.81
N GLU A 247 13.19 2.08 20.62
CA GLU A 247 13.52 3.04 21.67
C GLU A 247 13.75 4.45 21.13
N ASN A 248 14.48 4.57 20.01
CA ASN A 248 14.73 5.84 19.31
C ASN A 248 13.48 6.49 18.69
N PHE A 249 12.35 5.77 18.64
CA PHE A 249 11.09 6.28 18.10
C PHE A 249 10.05 6.58 19.18
N ARG A 250 10.32 6.23 20.44
CA ARG A 250 9.37 6.41 21.55
C ARG A 250 9.06 7.89 21.82
N ASP A 251 10.06 8.76 21.73
CA ASP A 251 9.88 10.21 21.94
C ASP A 251 9.02 10.84 20.82
N THR A 252 9.24 10.43 19.57
CA THR A 252 8.42 10.83 18.42
C THR A 252 6.95 10.44 18.63
N MET A 253 6.71 9.21 19.11
CA MET A 253 5.36 8.75 19.41
C MET A 253 4.72 9.59 20.51
N GLN A 254 5.47 10.08 21.51
CA GLN A 254 4.91 10.96 22.54
C GLN A 254 4.56 12.37 22.02
N VAL A 255 5.14 12.81 20.90
CA VAL A 255 4.88 14.13 20.33
C VAL A 255 3.77 14.09 19.28
N LEU A 256 3.81 13.11 18.37
CA LEU A 256 2.86 12.98 17.26
C LEU A 256 1.66 12.11 17.61
N ALA A 257 1.86 11.02 18.35
CA ALA A 257 0.79 10.07 18.61
C ALA A 257 -0.31 10.53 19.61
N PRO A 258 -0.09 11.46 20.58
CA PRO A 258 -1.19 11.89 21.45
C PRO A 258 -2.30 12.64 20.70
N LYS A 259 -2.02 13.12 19.47
CA LYS A 259 -2.99 13.82 18.62
C LYS A 259 -3.63 12.94 17.55
N THR A 260 -3.00 11.83 17.19
CA THR A 260 -3.55 10.86 16.23
C THR A 260 -4.49 9.83 16.87
N MET A 261 -4.48 9.70 18.20
CA MET A 261 -5.46 8.89 18.92
C MET A 261 -6.79 9.63 18.98
N GLU A 262 -7.90 8.95 18.67
CA GLU A 262 -9.26 9.49 18.38
C GLU A 262 -9.74 10.67 19.28
N SER A 263 -9.23 10.82 20.50
CA SER A 263 -9.62 11.86 21.45
C SER A 263 -9.30 13.29 20.99
N TYR A 264 -8.22 13.52 20.25
CA TYR A 264 -7.81 14.89 19.89
C TYR A 264 -8.70 15.50 18.80
N VAL A 265 -9.00 14.75 17.74
CA VAL A 265 -9.87 15.23 16.65
C VAL A 265 -11.26 15.52 17.18
N GLN A 266 -11.83 14.65 18.01
CA GLN A 266 -13.13 14.91 18.63
C GLN A 266 -13.11 16.18 19.50
N SER A 267 -12.03 16.43 20.24
CA SER A 267 -11.89 17.62 21.10
C SER A 267 -11.71 18.95 20.36
N GLN A 268 -11.24 18.93 19.11
CA GLN A 268 -11.08 20.14 18.28
C GLN A 268 -12.42 20.64 17.73
N TYR A 269 -13.37 19.74 17.50
CA TYR A 269 -14.63 20.02 16.84
C TYR A 269 -15.87 19.84 17.76
N GLN A 270 -15.67 19.53 19.04
CA GLN A 270 -16.70 19.57 20.07
C GLN A 270 -16.45 20.76 21.01
N PRO A 271 -17.40 21.71 21.18
CA PRO A 271 -17.26 22.84 22.10
C PRO A 271 -17.30 22.45 23.57
#